data_AF-A0A2P2L2A2-F1
#
_entry.id   AF-A0A2P2L2A2-F1
#
_cell.length_a   1.000
_cell.length_b   1.000
_cell.length_c   1.000
_cell.angle_alpha   90.00
_cell.angle_beta   90.00
_cell.angle_gamma   90.00
#
_symmetry.space_group_name_H-M   'P 1'
#
loop_
_entity.id
_entity.type
_entity.pdbx_description
1 polymer ?
#
loop_
_entity_poly.entity_id
_entity_poly.type
_entity_poly.pdbx_seq_one_letter_code
_entity_poly.pdbx_strand_id
1 'polypeptide(L)'
;MGVLQRISIGYLFASIAEIWLVDNVTVDSVTSFLRKYYVQWIFAVLLCSLNMGLLYGLYVPNWEFEAPSPNLSDYGSSSKIVNCGVRGSLEPPCNAVGLIDRFFLGEDHLYQRPLYRRTEQCSVNSPDYGPPPPNAPGWCSAPFDPEGILSSLMAAVTCFLGLHFGHILVHIKVLLLHALCLIDSLGLLSLTNKLNT
;
A
#
# COMPACT_ATOMS: atom_id res chain seq x y z
N MET A 1 -12.93 1.04 4.43
CA MET A 1 -12.78 1.98 3.28
C MET A 1 -12.79 1.18 1.97
N GLY A 2 -12.98 1.81 0.80
CA GLY A 2 -12.92 1.14 -0.50
C GLY A 2 -11.56 1.30 -1.21
N VAL A 3 -11.27 0.41 -2.17
CA VAL A 3 -10.02 0.42 -2.96
C VAL A 3 -9.73 1.77 -3.64
N LEU A 4 -10.76 2.44 -4.13
CA LEU A 4 -10.57 3.71 -4.82
C LEU A 4 -10.23 4.84 -3.83
N GLN A 5 -10.74 4.77 -2.60
CA GLN A 5 -10.56 5.81 -1.58
C GLN A 5 -9.10 5.87 -1.11
N ARG A 6 -8.46 4.72 -0.84
CA ARG A 6 -7.04 4.69 -0.43
C ARG A 6 -6.13 5.26 -1.52
N ILE A 7 -6.43 4.97 -2.79
CA ILE A 7 -5.66 5.45 -3.93
C ILE A 7 -5.81 6.97 -4.05
N SER A 8 -7.05 7.48 -3.91
CA SER A 8 -7.31 8.93 -3.92
C SER A 8 -6.58 9.65 -2.80
N ILE A 9 -6.59 9.11 -1.57
CA ILE A 9 -5.85 9.67 -0.43
C ILE A 9 -4.35 9.65 -0.70
N GLY A 10 -3.82 8.53 -1.22
CA GLY A 10 -2.41 8.41 -1.61
C GLY A 10 -1.98 9.47 -2.63
N TYR A 11 -2.78 9.70 -3.68
CA TYR A 11 -2.53 10.76 -4.66
C TYR A 11 -2.59 12.16 -4.06
N LEU A 12 -3.54 12.42 -3.16
CA LEU A 12 -3.64 13.72 -2.48
C LEU A 12 -2.38 14.00 -1.67
N PHE A 13 -1.95 13.04 -0.85
CA PHE A 13 -0.72 13.16 -0.06
C PHE A 13 0.53 13.32 -0.94
N ALA A 14 0.65 12.53 -2.00
CA ALA A 14 1.77 12.64 -2.94
C ALA A 14 1.80 14.02 -3.62
N SER A 15 0.64 14.56 -4.00
CA SER A 15 0.53 15.88 -4.63
C SER A 15 0.90 17.01 -3.66
N ILE A 16 0.44 16.94 -2.41
CA ILE A 16 0.84 17.90 -1.36
C ILE A 16 2.35 17.80 -1.13
N ALA A 17 2.89 16.59 -0.98
CA ALA A 17 4.32 16.43 -0.79
C ALA A 17 5.15 16.96 -1.97
N GLU A 18 4.70 16.77 -3.22
CA GLU A 18 5.34 17.34 -4.41
C GLU A 18 5.40 18.87 -4.34
N ILE A 19 4.28 19.53 -3.99
CA ILE A 19 4.20 21.00 -3.92
C ILE A 19 5.11 21.56 -2.82
N TRP A 20 5.20 20.87 -1.68
CA TRP A 20 5.88 21.39 -0.50
C TRP A 20 7.35 20.95 -0.37
N LEU A 21 7.73 19.79 -0.91
CA LEU A 21 9.06 19.19 -0.70
C LEU A 21 9.98 19.24 -1.93
N VAL A 22 9.47 19.60 -3.11
CA VAL A 22 10.29 19.66 -4.33
C VAL A 22 10.79 21.07 -4.60
N ASP A 23 12.09 21.19 -4.80
CA ASP A 23 12.73 22.48 -5.07
C ASP A 23 12.47 23.00 -6.50
N ASN A 24 12.38 24.32 -6.65
CA ASN A 24 12.21 25.01 -7.95
C ASN A 24 13.50 25.10 -8.80
N VAL A 25 14.38 24.11 -8.69
CA VAL A 25 15.66 24.07 -9.44
C VAL A 25 15.44 23.53 -10.86
N THR A 26 16.11 24.13 -11.85
CA THR A 26 16.17 23.63 -13.23
C THR A 26 17.02 22.37 -13.32
N VAL A 27 16.56 21.38 -14.08
CA VAL A 27 17.24 20.10 -14.21
C VAL A 27 18.09 20.11 -15.48
N ASP A 28 19.37 20.45 -15.32
CA ASP A 28 20.35 20.49 -16.42
C ASP A 28 21.24 19.24 -16.45
N SER A 29 21.24 18.45 -15.37
CA SER A 29 22.04 17.23 -15.18
C SER A 29 21.35 16.21 -14.26
N VAL A 30 21.82 14.96 -14.30
CA VAL A 30 21.38 13.89 -13.38
C VAL A 30 21.59 14.29 -11.91
N THR A 31 22.68 14.99 -11.59
CA THR A 31 22.96 15.45 -10.22
C THR A 31 21.95 16.51 -9.76
N SER A 32 21.54 17.43 -10.64
CA SER A 32 20.47 18.40 -10.33
C SER A 32 19.10 17.75 -10.18
N PHE A 33 18.82 16.66 -10.90
CA PHE A 33 17.59 15.88 -10.74
C PHE A 33 17.54 15.22 -9.35
N LEU A 34 18.62 14.54 -8.94
CA LEU A 34 18.70 13.93 -7.61
C LEU A 34 18.56 14.97 -6.50
N ARG A 35 19.22 16.13 -6.64
CA ARG A 35 19.11 17.22 -5.67
C ARG A 35 17.67 17.72 -5.55
N LYS A 36 16.98 17.89 -6.68
CA LYS A 36 15.60 18.39 -6.74
C LYS A 36 14.61 17.50 -5.98
N TYR A 37 14.75 16.18 -6.09
CA TYR A 37 13.83 15.20 -5.49
C TYR A 37 14.35 14.55 -4.20
N TYR A 38 15.50 15.00 -3.67
CA TYR A 38 16.18 14.33 -2.54
C TYR A 38 15.31 14.30 -1.28
N VAL A 39 14.67 15.42 -0.93
CA VAL A 39 13.82 15.52 0.27
C VAL A 39 12.61 14.59 0.16
N GLN A 40 11.98 14.54 -1.01
CA GLN A 40 10.86 13.65 -1.29
C GLN A 40 11.27 12.17 -1.21
N TRP A 41 12.45 11.81 -1.71
CA TRP A 41 13.02 10.47 -1.57
C TRP A 41 13.27 10.09 -0.11
N ILE A 42 13.83 11.00 0.70
CA ILE A 42 13.98 10.79 2.15
C ILE A 42 12.62 10.51 2.77
N PHE A 43 11.61 11.33 2.47
CA PHE A 43 10.27 11.16 3.01
C PHE A 43 9.66 9.80 2.64
N ALA A 44 9.77 9.38 1.38
CA ALA A 44 9.30 8.07 0.91
C ALA A 44 10.03 6.90 1.61
N VAL A 45 11.35 6.99 1.77
CA VAL A 45 12.16 5.97 2.47
C VAL A 45 11.80 5.90 3.95
N LEU A 46 11.56 7.04 4.61
CA LEU A 46 11.13 7.08 6.00
C LEU A 46 9.75 6.45 6.19
N LEU A 47 8.77 6.78 5.34
CA LEU A 47 7.44 6.16 5.39
C LEU A 47 7.49 4.66 5.13
N CYS A 48 8.30 4.22 4.15
CA CYS A 48 8.50 2.81 3.86
C CYS A 48 9.14 2.06 5.04
N SER A 49 10.19 2.64 5.62
CA SER A 49 10.89 2.07 6.78
C SER A 49 9.96 1.97 7.99
N LEU A 50 9.13 3.00 8.23
CA LEU A 50 8.11 2.98 9.27
C LEU A 50 7.08 1.88 9.02
N ASN A 51 6.57 1.74 7.79
CA ASN A 51 5.60 0.71 7.42
C ASN A 51 6.17 -0.70 7.68
N MET A 52 7.39 -0.97 7.20
CA MET A 52 8.07 -2.25 7.41
C MET A 52 8.37 -2.50 8.89
N GLY A 53 8.81 -1.47 9.61
CA GLY A 53 9.06 -1.55 11.05
C GLY A 53 7.81 -1.90 11.85
N LEU A 54 6.66 -1.31 11.50
CA LEU A 54 5.38 -1.64 12.13
C LEU A 54 4.92 -3.05 11.75
N LEU A 55 5.02 -3.42 10.47
CA LEU A 55 4.53 -4.69 9.94
C LEU A 55 5.28 -5.89 10.53
N TYR A 56 6.60 -5.80 10.65
CA TYR A 56 7.44 -6.91 11.13
C TYR A 56 7.90 -6.76 12.59
N GLY A 57 7.98 -5.53 13.11
CA GLY A 57 8.51 -5.27 14.45
C GLY A 57 7.47 -5.38 15.57
N LEU A 58 6.19 -5.21 15.27
CA LEU A 58 5.12 -5.29 16.27
C LEU A 58 4.85 -6.73 16.71
N TYR A 59 4.72 -6.89 18.03
CA TYR A 59 4.24 -8.11 18.65
C TYR A 59 2.74 -8.09 18.74
N VAL A 60 2.09 -9.17 18.26
CA VAL A 60 0.64 -9.31 18.28
C VAL A 60 0.25 -10.21 19.45
N PRO A 61 -0.30 -9.64 20.55
CA PRO A 61 -0.76 -10.43 21.67
C PRO A 61 -2.04 -11.20 21.32
N ASN A 62 -2.40 -12.14 22.20
CA ASN A 62 -3.72 -12.75 22.16
C ASN A 62 -4.78 -11.69 22.44
N TRP A 63 -5.92 -11.80 21.80
CA TRP A 63 -7.03 -10.85 21.92
C TRP A 63 -8.35 -11.60 21.87
N GLU A 64 -9.41 -10.98 22.37
CA GLU A 64 -10.75 -11.54 22.42
C GLU A 64 -11.72 -10.64 21.67
N PHE A 65 -12.77 -11.23 21.09
CA PHE A 65 -13.81 -10.49 20.39
C PHE A 65 -15.17 -11.11 20.60
N GLU A 66 -16.20 -10.29 20.48
CA GLU A 66 -17.59 -10.74 20.55
C GLU A 66 -18.06 -11.22 19.18
N ALA A 67 -18.47 -12.49 19.10
CA ALA A 67 -19.08 -13.05 17.90
C ALA A 67 -20.57 -13.33 18.13
N PRO A 68 -21.44 -13.12 17.13
CA PRO A 68 -22.81 -13.62 17.18
C PRO A 68 -22.81 -15.13 17.41
N SER A 69 -23.63 -15.60 18.36
CA SER A 69 -23.75 -17.01 18.65
C SER A 69 -24.25 -17.78 17.41
N PRO A 70 -23.75 -19.00 17.15
CA PRO A 70 -24.30 -19.85 16.09
C PRO A 70 -25.65 -20.49 16.48
N ASN A 71 -26.06 -20.39 17.74
CA ASN A 71 -27.29 -21.00 18.24
C ASN A 71 -28.44 -19.99 18.17
N LEU A 72 -29.42 -20.25 17.29
CA LEU A 72 -30.61 -19.42 17.06
C LEU A 72 -31.48 -19.22 18.33
N SER A 73 -31.25 -20.00 19.38
CA SER A 73 -31.99 -19.97 20.65
C SER A 73 -31.38 -19.05 21.71
N ASP A 74 -30.16 -18.55 21.51
CA ASP A 74 -29.46 -17.73 22.49
C ASP A 74 -29.10 -16.39 21.86
N TYR A 75 -29.91 -15.36 22.15
CA TYR A 75 -29.75 -13.98 21.67
C TYR A 75 -28.53 -13.26 22.30
N GLY A 76 -27.48 -14.02 22.64
CA GLY A 76 -26.26 -13.55 23.30
C GLY A 76 -25.06 -13.52 22.36
N SER A 77 -24.15 -12.57 22.57
CA SER A 77 -22.79 -12.61 22.02
C SER A 77 -21.94 -13.58 22.86
N SER A 78 -21.17 -14.45 22.20
CA SER A 78 -20.16 -15.27 22.87
C SER A 78 -18.78 -14.68 22.62
N SER A 79 -18.02 -14.41 23.68
CA SER A 79 -16.63 -14.00 23.55
C SER A 79 -15.79 -15.17 23.04
N LYS A 80 -14.97 -14.91 22.01
CA LYS A 80 -14.02 -15.87 21.45
C LYS A 80 -12.62 -15.32 21.58
N ILE A 81 -11.70 -16.17 22.05
CA ILE A 81 -10.29 -15.82 22.20
C ILE A 81 -9.51 -16.25 20.96
N VAL A 82 -8.68 -15.36 20.45
CA VAL A 82 -7.76 -15.58 19.35
C VAL A 82 -6.33 -15.66 19.89
N ASN A 83 -5.70 -16.81 19.70
CA ASN A 83 -4.32 -17.03 20.10
C ASN A 83 -3.37 -16.69 18.95
N CYS A 84 -2.54 -15.67 19.15
CA CYS A 84 -1.56 -15.18 18.19
C CYS A 84 -0.15 -15.35 18.73
N GLY A 85 0.28 -14.49 19.65
CA GLY A 85 1.58 -14.60 20.32
C GLY A 85 2.79 -14.56 19.38
N VAL A 86 2.67 -13.89 18.22
CA VAL A 86 3.68 -13.90 17.14
C VAL A 86 4.13 -12.49 16.75
N ARG A 87 5.28 -12.39 16.07
CA ARG A 87 5.76 -11.17 15.40
C ARG A 87 5.84 -11.41 13.90
N GLY A 88 5.52 -10.40 13.11
CA GLY A 88 5.71 -10.42 11.65
C GLY A 88 4.90 -11.47 10.88
N SER A 89 3.82 -12.02 11.48
CA SER A 89 2.90 -12.86 10.73
C SER A 89 2.08 -12.01 9.77
N LEU A 90 1.98 -12.45 8.52
CA LEU A 90 1.15 -11.84 7.49
C LEU A 90 -0.26 -12.44 7.45
N GLU A 91 -0.45 -13.56 8.14
CA GLU A 91 -1.68 -14.33 8.09
C GLU A 91 -2.75 -13.69 9.00
N PRO A 92 -4.01 -13.58 8.53
CA PRO A 92 -5.11 -13.24 9.41
C PRO A 92 -5.30 -14.38 10.43
N PRO A 93 -5.72 -14.07 11.67
CA PRO A 93 -6.04 -12.75 12.24
C PRO A 93 -4.85 -12.07 12.96
N CYS A 94 -3.68 -12.70 12.94
CA CYS A 94 -2.54 -12.41 13.82
C CYS A 94 -1.51 -11.47 13.20
N ASN A 95 -1.94 -10.65 12.25
CA ASN A 95 -1.08 -9.68 11.59
C ASN A 95 -1.05 -8.33 12.33
N ALA A 96 0.05 -7.60 12.14
CA ALA A 96 0.24 -6.28 12.75
C ALA A 96 -0.75 -5.24 12.22
N VAL A 97 -1.20 -5.38 10.96
CA VAL A 97 -2.21 -4.51 10.32
C VAL A 97 -3.49 -4.50 11.16
N GLY A 98 -4.05 -5.69 11.41
CA GLY A 98 -5.28 -5.84 12.18
C GLY A 98 -5.12 -5.42 13.65
N LEU A 99 -3.93 -5.56 14.24
CA LEU A 99 -3.66 -5.05 15.59
C LEU A 99 -3.78 -3.52 15.63
N ILE A 100 -3.13 -2.82 14.69
CA ILE A 100 -3.18 -1.36 14.60
C ILE A 100 -4.61 -0.90 14.36
N ASP A 101 -5.32 -1.54 13.44
CA ASP A 101 -6.68 -1.15 13.09
C ASP A 101 -7.65 -1.37 14.27
N ARG A 102 -7.54 -2.49 14.99
CA ARG A 102 -8.29 -2.70 16.24
C ARG A 102 -7.98 -1.64 17.30
N PHE A 103 -6.73 -1.25 17.43
CA PHE A 103 -6.31 -0.27 18.45
C PHE A 103 -6.80 1.15 18.14
N PHE A 104 -6.72 1.60 16.88
CA PHE A 104 -7.05 2.98 16.50
C PHE A 104 -8.50 3.17 16.05
N LEU A 105 -9.05 2.23 15.27
CA LEU A 105 -10.44 2.31 14.78
C LEU A 105 -11.42 1.69 15.76
N GLY A 106 -10.99 0.69 16.54
CA GLY A 106 -11.86 -0.11 17.40
C GLY A 106 -12.49 -1.29 16.68
N GLU A 107 -12.94 -2.29 17.45
CA GLU A 107 -13.46 -3.55 16.90
C GLU A 107 -14.81 -3.38 16.17
N ASP A 108 -15.65 -2.47 16.66
CA ASP A 108 -16.98 -2.23 16.09
C ASP A 108 -16.93 -1.58 14.69
N HIS A 109 -15.87 -0.82 14.41
CA HIS A 109 -15.69 -0.13 13.12
C HIS A 109 -15.00 -1.00 12.07
N LEU A 110 -14.47 -2.16 12.46
CA LEU A 110 -13.86 -3.11 11.53
C LEU A 110 -14.92 -3.86 10.72
N TYR A 111 -14.51 -4.35 9.56
CA TYR A 111 -15.42 -5.06 8.68
C TYR A 111 -15.78 -6.44 9.26
N GLN A 112 -17.07 -6.61 9.57
CA GLN A 112 -17.62 -7.80 10.25
C GLN A 112 -17.77 -9.04 9.34
N ARG A 113 -17.58 -8.88 8.02
CA ARG A 113 -17.65 -9.98 7.04
C ARG A 113 -16.38 -10.06 6.19
N PRO A 114 -15.21 -10.30 6.79
CA PRO A 114 -13.95 -10.24 6.08
C PRO A 114 -13.81 -11.32 5.00
N LEU A 115 -12.98 -11.05 4.00
CA LEU A 115 -12.79 -11.92 2.83
C LEU A 115 -12.28 -13.32 3.19
N TYR A 116 -11.47 -13.45 4.24
CA TYR A 116 -10.97 -14.76 4.66
C TYR A 116 -12.08 -15.71 5.13
N ARG A 117 -13.29 -15.20 5.42
CA ARG A 117 -14.46 -16.05 5.73
C ARG A 117 -14.89 -16.92 4.55
N ARG A 118 -14.45 -16.59 3.34
CA ARG A 118 -14.65 -17.39 2.11
C ARG A 118 -13.61 -18.49 1.93
N THR A 119 -12.54 -18.51 2.73
CA THR A 119 -11.48 -19.53 2.62
C THR A 119 -12.01 -20.91 3.01
N GLU A 120 -11.37 -21.95 2.50
CA GLU A 120 -11.74 -23.36 2.78
C GLU A 120 -11.75 -23.70 4.28
N GLN A 121 -10.93 -23.00 5.08
CA GLN A 121 -10.90 -23.18 6.54
C GLN A 121 -12.16 -22.65 7.23
N CYS A 122 -12.85 -21.69 6.60
CA CYS A 122 -13.96 -20.93 7.17
C CYS A 122 -15.29 -21.09 6.44
N SER A 123 -15.32 -21.69 5.24
CA SER A 123 -16.52 -21.90 4.43
C SER A 123 -16.47 -23.24 3.72
N VAL A 124 -17.51 -24.06 3.89
CA VAL A 124 -17.71 -25.30 3.11
C VAL A 124 -18.04 -25.04 1.63
N ASN A 125 -18.46 -23.81 1.29
CA ASN A 125 -18.80 -23.39 -0.07
C ASN A 125 -17.68 -22.55 -0.72
N SER A 126 -16.46 -22.61 -0.17
CA SER A 126 -15.29 -21.91 -0.73
C SER A 126 -15.20 -22.10 -2.25
N PRO A 127 -14.99 -21.03 -3.05
CA PRO A 127 -14.56 -19.69 -2.66
C PRO A 127 -15.70 -18.71 -2.30
N ASP A 128 -16.93 -19.21 -2.17
CA ASP A 128 -18.07 -18.39 -1.76
C ASP A 128 -18.35 -18.48 -0.26
N TYR A 129 -19.20 -17.59 0.24
CA TYR A 129 -19.67 -17.62 1.61
C TYR A 129 -20.53 -18.86 1.86
N GLY A 130 -20.31 -19.49 3.00
CA GLY A 130 -21.03 -20.67 3.43
C GLY A 130 -20.97 -20.81 4.95
N PRO A 131 -21.66 -21.82 5.50
CA PRO A 131 -21.53 -22.16 6.91
C PRO A 131 -20.08 -22.60 7.21
N PRO A 132 -19.57 -22.31 8.41
CA PRO A 132 -18.25 -22.77 8.82
C PRO A 132 -18.22 -24.30 8.91
N PRO A 133 -17.12 -24.95 8.49
CA PRO A 133 -16.96 -26.39 8.68
C PRO A 133 -16.97 -26.77 10.18
N PRO A 134 -17.27 -28.03 10.54
CA PRO A 134 -17.37 -28.47 11.94
C PRO A 134 -16.11 -28.20 12.79
N ASN A 135 -14.94 -28.14 12.15
CA ASN A 135 -13.65 -27.89 12.78
C ASN A 135 -13.07 -26.51 12.42
N ALA A 136 -13.93 -25.54 12.08
CA ALA A 136 -13.48 -24.19 11.73
C ALA A 136 -12.78 -23.52 12.93
N PRO A 137 -11.65 -22.83 12.71
CA PRO A 137 -10.99 -22.12 13.78
C PRO A 137 -11.84 -20.92 14.27
N GLY A 138 -11.74 -20.60 15.56
CA GLY A 138 -12.56 -19.57 16.20
C GLY A 138 -12.42 -18.18 15.58
N TRP A 139 -11.27 -17.89 14.96
CA TRP A 139 -11.00 -16.61 14.30
C TRP A 139 -11.72 -16.41 12.97
N CYS A 140 -12.39 -17.42 12.39
CA CYS A 140 -13.14 -17.27 11.15
C CYS A 140 -14.25 -16.21 11.19
N SER A 141 -14.68 -15.83 12.40
CA SER A 141 -15.68 -14.78 12.64
C SER A 141 -15.08 -13.48 13.17
N ALA A 142 -13.76 -13.40 13.29
CA ALA A 142 -13.09 -12.19 13.76
C ALA A 142 -13.38 -11.02 12.79
N PRO A 143 -13.52 -9.78 13.29
CA PRO A 143 -13.60 -8.61 12.44
C PRO A 143 -12.21 -8.27 11.88
N PHE A 144 -12.16 -7.80 10.62
CA PHE A 144 -10.90 -7.40 9.99
C PHE A 144 -11.15 -6.47 8.81
N ASP A 145 -10.45 -5.32 8.77
CA ASP A 145 -10.49 -4.38 7.65
C ASP A 145 -9.19 -4.50 6.82
N PRO A 146 -9.26 -5.00 5.57
CA PRO A 146 -8.08 -5.01 4.68
C PRO A 146 -7.63 -3.61 4.25
N GLU A 147 -8.45 -2.58 4.50
CA GLU A 147 -8.26 -1.20 4.04
C GLU A 147 -7.97 -0.23 5.19
N GLY A 148 -7.42 -0.74 6.29
CA GLY A 148 -7.09 0.05 7.46
C GLY A 148 -5.88 0.97 7.29
N ILE A 149 -5.33 1.40 8.43
CA ILE A 149 -4.34 2.48 8.53
C ILE A 149 -3.03 2.09 7.86
N LEU A 150 -2.49 0.91 8.21
CA LEU A 150 -1.19 0.48 7.70
C LEU A 150 -1.24 0.16 6.19
N SER A 151 -2.39 -0.33 5.72
CA SER A 151 -2.68 -0.56 4.29
C SER A 151 -2.73 0.76 3.51
N SER A 152 -3.39 1.78 4.08
CA SER A 152 -3.43 3.14 3.51
C SER A 152 -2.06 3.81 3.45
N LEU A 153 -1.21 3.59 4.47
CA LEU A 153 0.18 4.05 4.48
C LEU A 153 0.98 3.41 3.35
N MET A 154 0.83 2.10 3.15
CA MET A 154 1.49 1.38 2.06
C MET A 154 1.02 1.89 0.69
N ALA A 155 -0.28 2.17 0.53
CA ALA A 155 -0.81 2.79 -0.68
C ALA A 155 -0.13 4.14 -0.97
N ALA A 156 0.01 5.00 0.03
CA ALA A 156 0.73 6.28 -0.12
C ALA A 156 2.20 6.07 -0.55
N VAL A 157 2.92 5.12 0.06
CA VAL A 157 4.30 4.76 -0.35
C VAL A 157 4.35 4.33 -1.82
N THR A 158 3.41 3.49 -2.26
CA THR A 158 3.35 3.08 -3.68
C THR A 158 3.05 4.24 -4.63
N CYS A 159 2.25 5.22 -4.20
CA CYS A 159 2.01 6.44 -4.97
C CYS A 159 3.29 7.26 -5.14
N PHE A 160 4.10 7.43 -4.08
CA PHE A 160 5.41 8.10 -4.16
C PHE A 160 6.37 7.38 -5.12
N LEU A 161 6.46 6.05 -5.02
CA LEU A 161 7.28 5.27 -5.95
C LEU A 161 6.84 5.46 -7.40
N GLY A 162 5.52 5.38 -7.66
CA GLY A 162 4.95 5.60 -8.99
C GLY A 162 5.24 7.01 -9.53
N LEU A 163 5.16 8.03 -8.67
CA LEU A 163 5.49 9.42 -9.02
C LEU A 163 6.96 9.56 -9.40
N HIS A 164 7.88 8.99 -8.61
CA HIS A 164 9.31 9.00 -8.94
C HIS A 164 9.63 8.27 -10.25
N PHE A 165 9.01 7.11 -10.50
CA PHE A 165 9.11 6.44 -11.80
C PHE A 165 8.60 7.32 -12.94
N GLY A 166 7.50 8.05 -12.72
CA GLY A 166 6.98 9.03 -13.66
C GLY A 166 7.99 10.13 -14.01
N HIS A 167 8.61 10.75 -13.00
CA HIS A 167 9.64 11.77 -13.21
C HIS A 167 10.85 11.24 -13.99
N ILE A 168 11.32 10.04 -13.66
CA ILE A 168 12.44 9.39 -14.35
C ILE A 168 12.08 9.14 -15.82
N LEU A 169 10.88 8.61 -16.09
CA LEU A 169 10.42 8.33 -17.46
C LEU A 169 10.32 9.60 -18.31
N VAL A 170 9.77 10.69 -17.75
CA VAL A 170 9.68 11.97 -18.45
C VAL A 170 11.09 12.51 -18.75
N HIS A 171 12.01 12.45 -17.78
CA HIS A 171 13.39 12.90 -17.98
C HIS A 171 14.14 12.09 -19.04
N ILE A 172 13.99 10.76 -19.04
CA ILE A 172 14.59 9.88 -20.06
C ILE A 172 14.02 10.20 -21.45
N LYS A 173 12.70 10.42 -21.56
CA LYS A 173 12.06 10.77 -22.82
C LYS A 173 12.58 12.09 -23.38
N VAL A 174 12.76 13.11 -22.53
CA VAL A 174 13.35 14.40 -22.93
C VAL A 174 14.79 14.22 -23.40
N LEU A 175 15.59 13.42 -22.69
CA LEU A 175 16.97 13.11 -23.09
C LEU A 175 17.04 12.39 -24.45
N LEU A 176 16.19 11.38 -24.66
CA LEU A 176 16.11 10.64 -25.92
C LEU A 176 15.70 11.54 -27.10
N LEU A 177 14.69 12.41 -26.89
CA LEU A 177 14.23 13.34 -27.92
C LEU A 177 15.32 14.37 -28.28
N HIS A 178 16.04 14.90 -27.30
CA HIS A 178 17.18 15.78 -27.56
C HIS A 178 18.29 15.06 -28.34
N ALA A 179 18.60 13.81 -28.00
CA ALA A 179 19.62 13.03 -28.71
C ALA A 179 19.23 12.77 -30.17
N LEU A 180 17.96 12.42 -30.44
CA LEU A 180 17.43 12.27 -31.81
C LEU A 180 17.52 13.57 -32.60
N CYS A 181 17.10 14.69 -32.00
CA CYS A 181 17.16 16.01 -32.64
C CYS A 181 18.61 16.43 -32.98
N LEU A 182 19.57 16.11 -32.10
CA LEU A 182 21.01 16.32 -32.35
C LEU A 182 21.54 15.45 -33.49
N ILE A 183 21.11 14.18 -33.59
CA ILE A 183 21.49 13.28 -34.69
C ILE A 183 20.95 13.81 -36.03
N ASP A 184 19.69 14.25 -36.07
CA ASP A 184 19.08 14.79 -37.28
C ASP A 184 19.73 16.11 -37.72
N SER A 185 20.06 16.99 -36.77
CA SER A 185 20.74 18.26 -37.07
C SER A 185 22.21 18.07 -37.47
N LEU A 186 22.94 17.12 -36.87
CA LEU A 186 24.27 16.70 -37.33
C LEU A 186 24.21 16.05 -38.73
N GLY A 187 23.19 15.24 -38.99
CA GLY A 187 22.94 14.63 -40.30
C GLY A 187 22.68 15.68 -41.38
N LEU A 188 21.84 16.68 -41.10
CA LEU A 188 21.60 17.81 -42.01
C LEU A 188 22.87 18.65 -42.25
N LEU A 189 23.66 18.95 -41.20
CA LEU A 189 24.93 19.66 -41.32
C LEU A 189 25.97 18.90 -42.15
N SER A 190 26.01 17.57 -42.03
CA SER A 190 26.90 16.75 -42.86
C SER A 190 26.45 16.70 -44.33
N LEU A 191 25.14 16.82 -44.61
CA LEU A 191 24.58 16.85 -45.97
C LEU A 191 24.81 18.21 -46.65
N THR A 192 24.61 19.32 -45.94
CA THR A 192 24.87 20.67 -46.48
C THR A 192 26.34 20.90 -46.80
N ASN A 193 27.26 20.41 -45.96
CA ASN A 193 28.70 20.51 -46.23
C ASN A 193 29.14 19.68 -47.45
N LYS A 194 28.43 18.59 -47.77
CA LYS A 194 28.73 17.72 -48.92
C LYS A 194 28.15 18.25 -50.25
N LEU A 195 27.13 19.11 -50.18
CA LEU A 195 26.52 19.77 -51.34
C LEU A 195 27.27 21.05 -51.76
N ASN A 196 28.12 21.60 -50.89
CA ASN A 196 28.91 22.81 -51.13
C ASN A 196 30.37 22.55 -51.57
N THR A 197 30.72 21.29 -51.86
CA THR A 197 32.02 20.85 -52.43
C THR A 197 31.80 20.20 -53.78
#